data_AF-A0A4P5XJY6-F1
#
_entry.id   AF-A0A4P5XJY6-F1
#
_cell.length_a   1.000
_cell.length_b   1.000
_cell.length_c   1.000
_cell.angle_alpha   90.00
_cell.angle_beta   90.00
_cell.angle_gamma   90.00
#
_symmetry.space_group_name_H-M   'P 1'
#
loop_
_entity.id
_entity.type
_entity.pdbx_description
1 polymer ?
#
loop_
_entity_poly.entity_id
_entity_poly.type
_entity_poly.pdbx_seq_one_letter_code
_entity_poly.pdbx_strand_id
1 'polypeptide(L)' 'MANVNVSISMPEKMKVFVDESVSSGQFGNVSEYFRHLVRLDSERQESKRAAQASMPETSA' A
#
# COMPACT_ATOMS: atom_id res chain seq x y z
N MET A 1 -17.21 9.79 10.68
CA MET A 1 -15.80 9.56 10.29
C MET A 1 -15.25 10.82 9.63
N ALA A 2 -14.01 11.20 9.93
CA ALA A 2 -13.33 12.27 9.22
C ALA A 2 -12.75 11.73 7.90
N ASN A 3 -13.12 12.32 6.76
CA ASN A 3 -12.47 12.02 5.49
C ASN A 3 -11.15 12.81 5.44
N VAL A 4 -10.04 12.10 5.28
CA VAL A 4 -8.71 12.71 5.13
C VAL A 4 -8.35 12.73 3.64
N ASN A 5 -8.02 13.90 3.11
CA ASN A 5 -7.53 14.06 1.74
C ASN A 5 -6.00 14.02 1.74
N VAL A 6 -5.41 13.31 0.77
CA VAL A 6 -3.96 13.21 0.59
C VAL A 6 -3.65 13.56 -0.86
N SER A 7 -2.76 14.54 -1.07
CA SER A 7 -2.23 14.90 -2.39
C SER A 7 -0.86 14.27 -2.57
N ILE A 8 -0.63 13.63 -3.73
CA ILE A 8 0.55 12.82 -4.00
C ILE A 8 1.09 13.20 -5.37
N SER A 9 2.41 13.38 -5.47
CA SER A 9 3.10 13.57 -6.76
C SER A 9 3.75 12.27 -7.19
N MET A 10 3.60 11.91 -8.46
CA MET A 10 4.18 10.71 -9.02
C MET A 10 4.59 10.91 -10.49
N PRO A 11 5.57 10.14 -10.99
CA PRO A 11 5.91 10.13 -12.41
C PRO A 11 4.74 9.70 -13.29
N GLU A 12 4.67 10.25 -14.50
CA GLU A 12 3.58 9.97 -15.46
C GLU A 12 3.42 8.46 -15.73
N LYS A 13 4.52 7.74 -15.90
CA LYS A 13 4.51 6.28 -16.10
C LYS A 13 3.77 5.52 -15.00
N MET A 14 3.85 6.00 -13.75
CA MET A 14 3.17 5.37 -12.63
C MET A 14 1.69 5.73 -12.66
N LYS A 15 1.34 6.98 -13.01
CA LYS A 15 -0.05 7.39 -13.16
C LYS A 15 -0.78 6.55 -14.21
N VAL A 16 -0.17 6.33 -15.38
CA VAL A 16 -0.73 5.49 -16.46
C VAL A 16 -1.08 4.09 -15.94
N PHE A 17 -0.16 3.45 -15.22
CA PHE A 17 -0.40 2.12 -14.64
C PHE A 17 -1.56 2.10 -13.64
N VAL A 18 -1.70 3.15 -12.82
CA VAL A 18 -2.82 3.28 -11.89
C VAL A 18 -4.12 3.47 -12.65
N ASP A 19 -4.14 4.32 -13.67
CA ASP A 19 -5.32 4.58 -14.49
C ASP A 19 -5.79 3.32 -15.24
N GLU A 20 -4.86 2.50 -15.75
CA GLU A 20 -5.16 1.18 -16.33
C GLU A 20 -5.78 0.23 -15.30
N SER A 21 -5.24 0.20 -14.08
CA SER A 21 -5.77 -0.61 -12.99
C SER A 21 -7.20 -0.20 -12.60
N VAL A 22 -7.48 1.09 -12.55
CA VAL A 22 -8.84 1.64 -12.34
C VAL A 22 -9.75 1.30 -13.52
N SER A 23 -9.27 1.48 -14.75
CA SER A 23 -10.04 1.22 -15.97
C SER A 23 -10.37 -0.27 -16.17
N SER A 24 -9.56 -1.17 -15.61
CA SER A 24 -9.83 -2.61 -15.60
C SER A 24 -11.03 -3.01 -14.73
N GLY A 25 -11.59 -2.08 -13.95
CA GLY A 25 -12.75 -2.31 -13.08
C GLY A 25 -12.40 -2.89 -11.71
N GLN A 26 -11.10 -3.10 -11.42
CA GLN A 26 -10.66 -3.58 -10.10
C GLN A 26 -10.77 -2.51 -9.01
N PHE A 27 -10.72 -1.23 -9.38
CA PHE A 27 -10.84 -0.10 -8.45
C PHE A 27 -11.72 0.97 -9.09
N GLY A 28 -12.63 1.60 -8.33
CA GLY A 28 -13.52 2.64 -8.84
C GLY A 28 -12.86 4.00 -9.02
N ASN A 29 -11.69 4.21 -8.39
CA ASN A 29 -10.88 5.42 -8.57
C ASN A 29 -9.45 5.21 -8.04
N VAL A 30 -8.59 6.20 -8.34
CA VAL A 30 -7.21 6.27 -7.88
C VAL A 30 -7.10 6.19 -6.36
N SER A 31 -7.94 6.90 -5.60
CA SER A 31 -7.87 6.88 -4.13
C SER A 31 -8.18 5.50 -3.54
N GLU A 32 -9.03 4.71 -4.19
CA GLU A 32 -9.34 3.34 -3.79
C GLU A 32 -8.16 2.41 -4.06
N TYR A 33 -7.53 2.53 -5.24
CA TYR A 33 -6.29 1.85 -5.55
C TYR A 33 -5.19 2.16 -4.51
N PHE A 34 -5.00 3.43 -4.15
CA PHE A 34 -4.03 3.83 -3.13
C PHE A 34 -4.36 3.26 -1.75
N ARG A 35 -5.62 3.27 -1.33
CA ARG A 35 -6.04 2.67 -0.05
C ARG A 35 -5.71 1.18 -0.01
N HIS A 36 -5.93 0.48 -1.12
CA HIS A 36 -5.57 -0.93 -1.25
C HIS A 36 -4.04 -1.15 -1.13
N LEU A 37 -3.24 -0.33 -1.82
CA LEU A 37 -1.77 -0.40 -1.73
C LEU A 37 -1.25 -0.17 -0.30
N VAL A 38 -1.79 0.84 0.40
CA VAL A 38 -1.39 1.13 1.78
C VAL A 38 -1.71 -0.05 2.71
N ARG A 39 -2.85 -0.72 2.50
CA ARG A 39 -3.23 -1.90 3.28
C ARG A 39 -2.27 -3.06 3.03
N LEU A 40 -1.96 -3.36 1.77
CA LEU A 40 -0.99 -4.40 1.40
C LEU A 40 0.40 -4.11 1.97
N ASP A 41 0.85 -2.85 1.94
CA ASP A 41 2.14 -2.49 2.53
C ASP A 41 2.12 -2.67 4.05
N SER A 42 1.04 -2.25 4.72
CA SER A 42 0.88 -2.43 6.17
C SER A 42 0.96 -3.92 6.57
N GLU A 43 0.24 -4.79 5.87
CA GLU A 43 0.25 -6.23 6.12
C GLU A 43 1.64 -6.84 5.87
N ARG A 44 2.34 -6.36 4.83
CA ARG A 44 3.72 -6.78 4.54
C ARG A 44 4.70 -6.33 5.61
N GLN A 45 4.57 -5.11 6.13
CA GLN A 45 5.41 -4.57 7.20
C GLN A 45 5.15 -5.28 8.52
N GLU A 46 3.88 -5.58 8.84
CA GLU A 46 3.52 -6.36 10.01
C GLU A 46 4.09 -7.78 9.93
N SER A 47 3.97 -8.43 8.77
CA SER A 47 4.56 -9.75 8.54
C SER A 47 6.09 -9.75 8.69
N LYS A 48 6.78 -8.73 8.16
CA LYS A 48 8.22 -8.56 8.35
C LYS A 48 8.59 -8.36 9.82
N ARG A 49 7.82 -7.54 10.54
CA ARG A 49 8.04 -7.30 11.97
C ARG A 49 7.79 -8.56 12.79
N ALA A 50 6.74 -9.32 12.50
CA ALA A 50 6.45 -10.59 13.15
C ALA A 50 7.56 -11.63 12.88
N ALA A 51 8.07 -11.69 11.65
CA ALA A 51 9.21 -12.55 11.31
C ALA A 51 10.51 -12.14 12.05
N GLN A 52 10.77 -10.84 12.21
CA GLN A 52 11.92 -10.36 12.99
C GLN A 52 11.74 -10.57 14.49
N ALA A 53 10.53 -10.38 15.03
CA ALA A 53 10.22 -10.58 16.44
C ALA A 53 10.20 -12.06 16.86
N SER A 54 9.95 -12.98 15.91
CA SER A 54 10.07 -14.43 16.10
C SER A 54 11.50 -14.96 15.95
N MET A 55 12.49 -14.07 15.81
CA MET A 55 13.89 -14.38 16.13
C MET A 55 14.27 -13.88 17.54
N PRO A 56 13.77 -14.47 18.65
CA PRO A 56 14.50 -14.45 19.90
C PRO A 56 15.48 -15.63 19.91
N GLU A 57 16.66 -15.46 19.32
CA GLU A 57 17.81 -16.29 19.69
C GLU A 57 18.92 -15.39 20.25
N THR A 58 18.93 -15.36 21.58
CA THR A 58 20.09 -15.55 22.46
C THR A 58 21.47 -15.68 21.79
N SER A 59 22.28 -14.64 21.94
CA SER A 59 23.72 -14.66 22.27
C SER A 59 24.14 -13.19 22.44
N ALA A 60 24.76 -12.73 23.52
CA ALA A 60 25.74 -13.35 24.41
C ALA A 60 25.60 -12.86 25.86
#